data_AF-A0A7X7CV19-F1
#
_entry.id   AF-A0A7X7CV19-F1
#
_cell.length_a   1.000
_cell.length_b   1.000
_cell.length_c   1.000
_cell.angle_alpha   90.00
_cell.angle_beta   90.00
_cell.angle_gamma   90.00
#
_symmetry.space_group_name_H-M   'P 1'
#
loop_
_entity.id
_entity.type
_entity.pdbx_description
1 polymer ?
#
loop_
_entity_poly.entity_id
_entity_poly.type
_entity_poly.pdbx_seq_one_letter_code
_entity_poly.pdbx_strand_id
1 'polypeptide(L)' 'MQPVAPPEGPVVNCPQCGEPVVYDPANRWRPFCSQRCKMIDLGAWASDGYVIPGKPMEADDDLVDPQTGEPTAS' A
#
# COMPACT_ATOMS: atom_id res chain seq x y z
N MET A 1 -2.11 -36.02 18.13
CA MET A 1 -2.26 -35.04 17.03
C MET A 1 -3.54 -34.26 17.26
N GLN A 2 -3.48 -32.94 17.36
CA GLN A 2 -4.68 -32.10 17.35
C GLN A 2 -5.26 -32.10 15.92
N PRO A 3 -6.59 -32.10 15.73
CA PRO A 3 -7.17 -31.95 14.40
C PRO A 3 -6.85 -30.54 13.90
N VAL A 4 -6.21 -30.45 12.73
CA VAL A 4 -6.08 -29.18 12.02
C VAL A 4 -7.49 -28.82 11.54
N ALA A 5 -8.09 -27.80 12.15
CA ALA A 5 -9.32 -27.21 11.66
C ALA A 5 -9.14 -26.79 10.19
N PRO A 6 -10.21 -26.81 9.36
CA PRO A 6 -10.12 -26.30 8.00
C PRO A 6 -9.58 -24.86 8.02
N PRO A 7 -8.94 -24.37 6.94
CA PRO A 7 -8.56 -22.96 6.86
C PRO A 7 -9.84 -22.11 6.71
N GLU A 8 -10.44 -21.70 7.82
CA GLU A 8 -11.70 -20.95 7.88
C GLU A 8 -11.41 -19.44 7.82
N GLY A 9 -10.98 -18.95 6.67
CA GLY A 9 -10.79 -17.52 6.41
C GLY A 9 -11.52 -17.06 5.15
N PRO A 10 -11.91 -15.78 5.04
CA PRO A 10 -12.46 -15.27 3.79
C PRO A 10 -11.44 -15.40 2.66
N VAL A 11 -11.91 -15.74 1.45
CA VAL A 11 -11.05 -15.75 0.26
C VAL A 11 -10.94 -14.33 -0.27
N VAL A 12 -9.70 -13.85 -0.44
CA VAL A 12 -9.39 -12.55 -1.02
C VAL A 12 -8.50 -12.73 -2.25
N ASN A 13 -8.50 -11.78 -3.17
CA ASN A 13 -7.57 -11.81 -4.30
C ASN A 13 -6.22 -11.23 -3.90
N CYS A 14 -5.13 -11.90 -4.28
CA CYS A 14 -3.78 -11.39 -4.13
C CYS A 14 -3.66 -10.05 -4.88
N PRO A 15 -3.31 -8.93 -4.22
CA PRO A 15 -3.23 -7.62 -4.87
C PRO A 15 -2.23 -7.56 -6.03
N GLN A 16 -1.19 -8.41 -5.98
CA GLN A 16 -0.10 -8.41 -6.96
C GLN A 16 -0.39 -9.22 -8.23
N CYS A 17 -1.11 -10.34 -8.12
CA CYS A 17 -1.31 -11.27 -9.23
C CYS A 17 -2.76 -11.71 -9.45
N GLY A 18 -3.69 -11.33 -8.57
CA GLY A 18 -5.11 -11.68 -8.63
C GLY A 18 -5.47 -13.08 -8.12
N GLU A 19 -4.49 -13.91 -7.75
CA GLU A 19 -4.75 -15.28 -7.30
C GLU A 19 -5.58 -15.32 -6.02
N PRO A 20 -6.68 -16.10 -5.97
CA PRO A 20 -7.49 -16.23 -4.76
C PRO A 20 -6.69 -16.91 -3.64
N VAL A 21 -6.69 -16.29 -2.46
CA VAL A 21 -5.98 -16.76 -1.28
C VAL A 21 -6.90 -16.73 -0.06
N VAL A 22 -6.84 -17.79 0.75
CA VAL A 22 -7.54 -17.83 2.03
C VAL A 22 -6.85 -16.89 3.01
N TYR A 23 -7.62 -15.96 3.59
CA TYR A 23 -7.18 -15.10 4.68
C TYR A 23 -7.14 -15.89 6.00
N ASP A 24 -6.26 -16.88 6.08
CA ASP A 24 -6.04 -17.73 7.27
C ASP A 24 -5.11 -17.03 8.31
N PRO A 25 -4.64 -17.59 9.43
CA PRO A 25 -3.43 -17.12 10.14
C PRO A 25 -2.09 -17.84 9.79
N ALA A 26 -2.13 -19.02 9.16
CA ALA A 26 -0.97 -19.81 8.75
C ALA A 26 -0.21 -19.28 7.52
N ASN A 27 -0.90 -18.69 6.53
CA ASN A 27 -0.26 -17.92 5.45
C ASN A 27 0.42 -16.61 5.94
N ARG A 28 1.69 -16.67 6.31
CA ARG A 28 2.48 -15.50 6.76
C ARG A 28 2.55 -14.30 5.80
N TRP A 29 2.09 -14.46 4.56
CA TRP A 29 2.17 -13.45 3.51
C TRP A 29 0.84 -12.78 3.14
N ARG A 30 -0.25 -13.05 3.85
CA ARG A 30 -1.53 -12.37 3.58
C ARG A 30 -1.39 -10.84 3.53
N PRO A 31 -2.13 -10.14 2.64
CA PRO A 31 -3.13 -10.66 1.71
C PRO A 31 -2.54 -11.27 0.42
N PHE A 32 -1.22 -11.48 0.33
CA PHE A 32 -0.57 -12.03 -0.85
C PHE A 32 -0.56 -13.57 -0.85
N CYS A 33 -0.53 -14.16 -2.06
CA CYS A 33 -0.43 -15.61 -2.24
C CYS A 33 0.98 -16.16 -1.88
N SER A 34 2.01 -15.31 -1.87
CA SER A 34 3.40 -15.72 -1.62
C SER A 34 4.30 -14.57 -1.19
N GLN A 35 5.47 -14.91 -0.65
CA GLN A 35 6.53 -13.94 -0.34
C GLN A 35 6.95 -13.13 -1.57
N ARG A 36 7.03 -13.77 -2.74
CA ARG A 36 7.39 -13.11 -4.00
C ARG A 36 6.41 -11.97 -4.31
N CYS A 37 5.11 -12.24 -4.22
CA CYS A 37 4.09 -11.21 -4.50
C CYS A 37 4.18 -10.03 -3.52
N LYS A 38 4.40 -10.30 -2.23
CA LYS A 38 4.65 -9.25 -1.22
C LYS A 38 5.87 -8.39 -1.58
N MET A 39 6.96 -9.02 -2.01
CA MET A 39 8.20 -8.29 -2.34
C MET A 39 8.08 -7.44 -3.60
N ILE A 40 7.32 -7.91 -4.61
CA ILE A 40 7.08 -7.13 -5.82
C ILE A 40 6.24 -5.90 -5.51
N ASP A 41 5.17 -6.06 -4.72
CA ASP A 41 4.31 -4.95 -4.28
C ASP A 41 5.14 -3.88 -3.54
N LEU A 42 5.96 -4.30 -2.56
CA LEU A 42 6.89 -3.40 -1.87
C LEU A 42 7.89 -2.72 -2.82
N GLY A 43 8.38 -3.45 -3.82
CA GLY A 43 9.28 -2.90 -4.84
C GLY A 43 8.61 -1.81 -5.68
N ALA A 44 7.36 -2.04 -6.10
CA ALA A 44 6.59 -1.06 -6.86
C ALA A 44 6.33 0.22 -6.06
N TRP A 45 6.08 0.12 -4.74
CA TRP A 45 6.02 1.30 -3.87
C TRP A 45 7.36 2.03 -3.78
N ALA A 46 8.46 1.30 -3.62
CA ALA A 46 9.79 1.89 -3.50
C ALA A 46 10.29 2.55 -4.79
N SER A 47 9.73 2.18 -5.95
CA SER A 47 10.13 2.67 -7.27
C SER A 47 9.11 3.64 -7.90
N ASP A 48 8.27 4.30 -7.08
CA ASP A 48 7.21 5.22 -7.54
C ASP A 48 6.23 4.59 -8.56
N GLY A 49 6.09 3.27 -8.54
CA GLY A 49 5.16 2.53 -9.41
C GLY A 49 3.69 2.69 -9.01
N TYR A 50 3.43 3.16 -7.78
CA TYR A 50 2.10 3.53 -7.30
C TYR A 50 2.04 5.02 -7.00
N VAL A 51 1.12 5.72 -7.67
CA VAL A 51 0.88 7.15 -7.51
C VAL A 51 -0.53 7.36 -7.00
N ILE A 52 -0.67 8.11 -5.91
CA ILE A 52 -1.96 8.62 -5.48
C ILE A 52 -2.20 9.93 -6.23
N PRO A 53 -3.19 10.00 -7.15
CA PRO A 53 -3.46 11.22 -7.88
C PRO A 53 -3.88 12.33 -6.90
N GLY A 54 -3.10 13.41 -6.86
CA GLY A 54 -3.46 14.62 -6.16
C GLY A 54 -4.51 15.41 -6.92
N LYS A 55 -5.29 16.22 -6.21
CA LYS A 55 -5.93 17.38 -6.85
C LYS A 55 -4.82 18.34 -7.27
N PRO A 56 -4.96 19.08 -8.39
CA PRO A 56 -4.04 20.18 -8.67
C PRO A 56 -3.90 21.03 -7.41
N MET A 57 -2.67 21.26 -6.95
CA MET A 57 -2.43 22.34 -5.99
C MET A 57 -2.78 23.61 -6.74
N GLU A 58 -3.91 24.24 -6.39
CA GLU A 58 -4.02 25.68 -6.57
C GLU A 58 -2.80 26.26 -5.85
N ALA A 59 -2.04 27.12 -6.53
CA ALA A 59 -0.92 27.79 -5.88
C ALA A 59 -1.52 28.56 -4.69
N ASP A 60 -1.21 28.11 -3.48
CA ASP A 60 -1.59 28.82 -2.27
C ASP A 60 -0.62 30.02 -2.22
N ASP A 61 -1.06 31.17 -2.75
CA ASP A 61 -0.30 32.44 -2.71
C ASP A 61 -0.03 32.92 -1.26
N ASP A 62 -0.56 32.19 -0.25
CA ASP A 62 -0.38 32.42 1.18
C ASP A 62 0.71 31.54 1.82
N LEU A 63 1.58 30.88 1.04
CA LEU A 63 2.77 30.23 1.59
C LEU A 63 3.72 31.29 2.18
N VAL A 64 3.76 31.36 3.51
CA VAL A 64 4.68 32.22 4.26
C VAL A 64 5.98 31.46 4.51
N ASP A 65 7.11 32.08 4.17
CA ASP A 65 8.42 31.50 4.46
C ASP A 65 8.61 31.38 5.99
N PRO A 66 8.84 30.18 6.55
CA PRO A 66 8.95 29.98 8.01
C PRO A 66 10.21 30.59 8.64
N GLN A 67 11.17 31.04 7.83
CA GLN A 67 12.42 31.69 8.25
C GLN A 67 12.27 33.21 8.32
N THR A 68 11.49 33.83 7.42
CA THR A 68 11.37 35.29 7.31
C THR A 68 9.98 35.83 7.66
N GLY A 69 8.95 35.00 7.65
CA GLY A 69 7.57 35.43 7.91
C GLY A 69 6.97 36.27 6.79
N GLU A 70 7.61 36.31 5.62
CA GLU A 70 7.15 37.07 4.45
C GLU A 70 6.47 36.12 3.43
N PRO A 71 5.40 36.57 2.74
CA PRO A 71 4.78 35.78 1.68
C PRO A 71 5.78 35.54 0.54
N THR A 72 5.84 34.32 0.01
CA THR A 72 6.85 33.93 -1.00
C THR A 72 6.64 34.53 -2.39
N ALA A 73 5.65 35.42 -2.56
CA ALA A 73 5.38 36.08 -3.82
C ALA A 73 6.30 37.30 -4.03
N SER A 74 7.26 37.16 -4.95
CA SER A 74 7.80 38.30 -5.71
C SER A 74 7.97 37.97 -7.19
#